data_AF-X6FCD7-F1
#
_entry.id   AF-X6FCD7-F1
#
_cell.length_a   1.000
_cell.length_b   1.000
_cell.length_c   1.000
_cell.angle_alpha   90.00
_cell.angle_beta   90.00
_cell.angle_gamma   90.00
#
_symmetry.space_group_name_H-M   'P 1'
#
loop_
_entity.id
_entity.type
_entity.pdbx_description
1 polymer ?
#
loop_
_entity_poly.entity_id
_entity_poly.type
_entity_poly.pdbx_seq_one_letter_code
_entity_poly.pdbx_strand_id
1 'polypeptide(L)' 'MGQFAADWLDGKSIPQAMDILPIALTSANLEQYDADLLDPASVYADPARRNDYLRCTEIPVTTAATSM' A
#
# COMPACT_ATOMS: atom_id res chain seq x y z
N MET A 1 -3.20 7.78 -2.72
CA MET A 1 -2.05 7.81 -3.66
C MET A 1 -1.43 9.19 -3.84
N GLY A 2 -2.21 10.30 -3.84
CA GLY A 2 -1.63 11.66 -3.89
C GLY A 2 -0.72 12.03 -2.70
N GLN A 3 -0.94 11.41 -1.53
CA GLN A 3 -0.08 11.60 -0.35
C GLN A 3 1.37 11.15 -0.61
N PHE A 4 1.59 10.06 -1.35
CA PHE A 4 2.95 9.62 -1.71
C PHE A 4 3.63 10.60 -2.66
N ALA A 5 2.88 11.22 -3.59
CA ALA A 5 3.44 12.26 -4.44
C ALA A 5 3.82 13.52 -3.64
N ALA A 6 2.99 13.91 -2.66
CA ALA A 6 3.29 15.03 -1.76
C ALA A 6 4.49 14.73 -0.85
N ASP A 7 4.54 13.54 -0.24
CA ASP A 7 5.66 13.13 0.61
C ASP A 7 6.97 13.01 -0.17
N TRP A 8 6.91 12.58 -1.44
CA TRP A 8 8.05 12.59 -2.34
C TRP A 8 8.55 14.01 -2.66
N LEU A 9 7.64 14.95 -2.92
CA LEU A 9 7.98 16.37 -3.13
C LEU A 9 8.58 17.01 -1.88
N ASP A 10 8.15 16.58 -0.69
CA ASP A 10 8.71 16.98 0.60
C ASP A 10 10.06 16.30 0.93
N GLY A 11 10.56 15.41 0.08
CA GLY A 11 11.81 14.66 0.27
C GLY A 11 11.73 13.53 1.30
N LYS A 12 10.52 13.10 1.68
CA LYS A 12 10.30 11.96 2.58
C LYS A 12 10.46 10.65 1.82
N SER A 13 10.79 9.59 2.57
CA SER A 13 10.76 8.23 2.05
C SER A 13 9.33 7.86 1.65
N ILE A 14 9.18 7.28 0.47
CA ILE A 14 7.91 6.74 -0.01
C ILE A 14 8.09 5.26 -0.39
N PRO A 15 7.05 4.44 -0.27
CA PRO A 15 7.10 3.06 -0.74
C PRO A 15 7.49 3.01 -2.22
N GLN A 16 8.56 2.29 -2.53
CA GLN A 16 9.09 2.14 -3.89
C GLN A 16 8.42 0.97 -4.63
N ALA A 17 7.87 0.01 -3.87
CA ALA A 17 7.11 -1.12 -4.41
C ALA A 17 5.78 -1.27 -3.69
N MET A 18 4.74 -1.58 -4.45
CA MET A 18 3.43 -1.97 -3.94
C MET A 18 3.08 -3.35 -4.49
N ASP A 19 2.96 -4.32 -3.60
CA ASP A 19 2.47 -5.66 -3.93
C ASP A 19 0.95 -5.70 -3.72
N ILE A 20 0.21 -6.12 -4.74
CA ILE A 20 -1.22 -6.40 -4.63
C ILE A 20 -1.38 -7.84 -4.15
N LEU A 21 -1.95 -8.00 -2.96
CA LEU A 21 -2.09 -9.30 -2.33
C LEU A 21 -3.37 -10.00 -2.81
N PRO A 22 -3.28 -11.23 -3.33
CA PRO A 22 -4.46 -12.03 -3.60
C PRO A 22 -5.08 -12.50 -2.28
N ILE A 23 -6.40 -12.40 -2.19
CA ILE A 23 -7.19 -12.87 -1.06
C ILE A 23 -8.20 -13.91 -1.53
N ALA A 24 -8.26 -15.02 -0.80
CA ALA A 24 -9.25 -16.05 -1.05
C ALA A 24 -10.60 -15.60 -0.47
N LEU A 25 -11.62 -15.53 -1.33
CA LEU A 25 -12.99 -15.26 -0.88
C LEU A 25 -13.64 -16.56 -0.39
N THR A 26 -14.21 -16.46 0.80
CA THR A 26 -14.91 -17.53 1.51
C THR A 26 -16.22 -16.96 2.06
N SER A 27 -17.16 -17.81 2.45
CA SER A 27 -18.40 -17.35 3.09
C SER A 27 -18.14 -16.52 4.37
N ALA A 28 -16.99 -16.71 5.03
CA ALA A 28 -16.65 -15.98 6.25
C ALA A 28 -16.17 -14.54 6.01
N ASN A 29 -15.72 -14.19 4.80
CA ASN A 29 -15.16 -12.87 4.50
C ASN A 29 -15.83 -12.14 3.31
N LEU A 30 -16.78 -12.78 2.62
CA LEU A 30 -17.45 -12.23 1.45
C LEU A 30 -18.22 -10.93 1.77
N GLU A 31 -18.98 -10.90 2.86
CA GLU A 31 -19.75 -9.70 3.25
C GLU A 31 -18.82 -8.50 3.53
N GLN A 32 -17.69 -8.73 4.18
CA GLN A 32 -16.71 -7.69 4.45
C GLN A 32 -16.04 -7.21 3.17
N TYR A 33 -15.71 -8.14 2.27
CA TYR A 33 -15.15 -7.82 0.96
C TYR A 33 -16.11 -6.94 0.15
N ASP A 34 -17.42 -7.24 0.17
CA ASP A 34 -18.43 -6.43 -0.53
C ASP A 34 -18.56 -5.03 0.10
N ALA A 35 -18.52 -4.92 1.43
CA ALA A 35 -18.49 -3.62 2.11
C ALA A 35 -17.25 -2.79 1.73
N ASP A 36 -16.10 -3.46 1.56
CA ASP A 36 -14.83 -2.82 1.20
C ASP A 36 -14.81 -2.35 -0.25
N LEU A 37 -15.53 -3.02 -1.14
CA LEU A 37 -15.76 -2.56 -2.50
C LEU A 37 -16.66 -1.33 -2.56
N LEU A 38 -17.62 -1.20 -1.63
CA LEU A 38 -18.54 -0.06 -1.56
C LEU A 38 -17.87 1.19 -0.96
N ASP A 39 -16.97 1.02 0.02
CA ASP A 39 -16.19 2.10 0.62
C ASP A 39 -14.69 1.77 0.71
N PRO A 40 -13.98 1.83 -0.42
CA PRO A 40 -12.54 1.58 -0.44
C PRO A 40 -11.76 2.66 0.33
N ALA A 41 -12.32 3.86 0.51
CA ALA A 41 -11.62 4.93 1.23
C ALA A 41 -11.39 4.56 2.70
N SER A 42 -12.37 3.91 3.34
CA SER A 42 -12.21 3.38 4.71
C SER A 42 -11.06 2.37 4.83
N VAL A 43 -10.86 1.53 3.80
CA VAL A 43 -9.78 0.54 3.76
C VAL A 43 -8.42 1.24 3.65
N TYR A 44 -8.29 2.26 2.81
CA TYR A 44 -7.03 3.01 2.67
C TYR A 44 -6.71 3.88 3.90
N ALA A 45 -7.72 4.33 4.65
CA ALA A 45 -7.55 5.12 5.86
C ALA A 45 -7.03 4.30 7.05
N ASP A 46 -7.28 2.99 7.08
CA ASP A 46 -6.80 2.08 8.12
C ASP A 46 -5.59 1.25 7.59
N PRO A 47 -4.36 1.52 8.08
CA PRO A 47 -3.18 0.79 7.64
C PRO A 47 -3.25 -0.72 7.88
N ALA A 48 -3.93 -1.19 8.93
CA ALA A 48 -4.06 -2.62 9.20
C ALA A 48 -4.93 -3.29 8.14
N ARG A 49 -6.06 -2.67 7.80
CA ARG A 49 -6.98 -3.17 6.76
C ARG A 49 -6.37 -3.07 5.37
N ARG A 50 -5.71 -1.96 5.06
CA ARG A 50 -5.01 -1.80 3.78
C ARG A 50 -3.99 -2.91 3.57
N ASN A 51 -3.30 -3.34 4.62
CA ASN A 51 -2.26 -4.36 4.55
C ASN A 51 -2.79 -5.77 4.21
N ASP A 52 -4.11 -6.00 4.30
CA ASP A 52 -4.73 -7.25 3.82
C ASP A 52 -4.78 -7.31 2.29
N TYR A 53 -4.82 -6.16 1.62
CA TYR A 53 -4.94 -6.03 0.16
C TYR A 53 -3.64 -5.58 -0.51
N LEU A 54 -2.84 -4.79 0.20
CA LEU A 54 -1.69 -4.08 -0.37
C LEU A 54 -0.53 -4.09 0.61
N ARG A 55 0.61 -4.62 0.18
CA ARG A 55 1.86 -4.47 0.92
C ARG A 55 2.70 -3.38 0.27
N CYS A 56 3.05 -2.38 1.06
CA CYS A 56 3.95 -1.31 0.65
C CYS A 56 5.33 -1.60 1.23
N THR A 57 6.33 -1.74 0.36
CA THR A 57 7.70 -2.05 0.78
C THR A 57 8.59 -0.85 0.47
N GLU A 58 9.30 -0.36 1.48
CA GLU A 58 10.38 0.60 1.27
C GLU A 58 11.59 -0.18 0.75
N ILE A 59 11.95 0.03 -0.52
CA ILE A 59 13.20 -0.49 -1.05
C ILE A 59 14.29 0.50 -0.63
N PRO A 60 15.29 0.11 0.18
CA PRO A 60 16.41 0.99 0.47
C PRO A 60 17.08 1.37 -0.84
N VAL A 61 17.18 2.67 -1.11
CA VAL A 61 17.94 3.17 -2.25
C VAL A 61 19.40 2.88 -1.95
N THR A 62 19.91 1.74 -2.41
CA THR A 62 21.34 1.46 -2.33
C THR A 62 22.02 2.55 -3.15
N THR A 63 22.73 3.45 -2.48
CA THR A 63 23.52 4.52 -3.08
C THR A 63 24.53 3.92 -4.08
N ALA A 64 24.12 3.76 -5.33
CA ALA A 64 25.01 3.50 -6.45
C ALA A 64 25.67 4.84 -6.84
N ALA A 65 26.48 5.38 -5.94
CA ALA A 65 27.30 6.56 -6.18
C ALA A 65 28.50 6.53 -5.23
N THR A 66 29.48 5.67 -5.50
CA THR A 66 30.92 5.93 -5.31
C THR A 66 31.70 4.75 -5.89
N SER A 67 32.11 4.87 -7.15
CA SER A 67 33.34 4.30 -7.71
C SER A 67 33.48 4.85 -9.13
N MET A 68 34.02 6.07 -9.20
CA MET A 68 34.82 6.56 -10.33
C MET A 68 36.23 6.77 -9.80
#